data_AF-A0A7V1IEQ1-F1
#
_entry.id   AF-A0A7V1IEQ1-F1
#
_cell.length_a   1.000
_cell.length_b   1.000
_cell.length_c   1.000
_cell.angle_alpha   90.00
_cell.angle_beta   90.00
_cell.angle_gamma   90.00
#
_symmetry.space_group_name_H-M   'P 1'
#
loop_
_entity.id
_entity.type
_entity.pdbx_description
1 polymer ?
#
loop_
_entity_poly.entity_id
_entity_poly.type
_entity_poly.pdbx_seq_one_letter_code
_entity_poly.pdbx_strand_id
1 'polypeptide(L)'
;MMHRDESGRPRKLGLGSSAAEAVGVIALRLERADMPWRDRREDVIRYALEAHRSVQGGLGSGADVVACAMERPVLVKRVEGKVHYERLTESTEEGRLPMALVWTGRTANTRDFIHRFNAWREKATEEDRKVLGELLVLSRQLGETWFRGLREEIFLLMDRYTFLMDRIADAADIPYRLPIHRKLERWARKYGGHSKPTGAGGGDMALLVGELPLERLKLPVIPLDVEAWFAPEKVNRVDAGDGEPQAEAAVGK
;
A
#
# COMPACT_ATOMS: atom_id res chain seq x y z
N MET A 1 -9.48 -10.48 2.23
CA MET A 1 -9.44 -10.67 3.70
C MET A 1 -10.56 -9.86 4.33
N MET A 2 -11.46 -10.51 5.09
CA MET A 2 -12.61 -9.87 5.74
C MET A 2 -12.46 -9.99 7.27
N HIS A 3 -12.69 -8.90 8.00
CA HIS A 3 -12.76 -8.92 9.47
C HIS A 3 -14.23 -8.99 9.89
N ARG A 4 -14.56 -9.78 10.91
CA ARG A 4 -15.93 -9.83 11.45
C ARG A 4 -16.08 -8.76 12.53
N ASP A 5 -17.02 -7.84 12.36
CA ASP A 5 -17.32 -6.85 13.42
C ASP A 5 -17.98 -7.52 14.64
N GLU A 6 -18.26 -6.74 15.69
CA GLU A 6 -18.94 -7.22 16.92
C GLU A 6 -20.32 -7.84 16.64
N SER A 7 -20.90 -7.59 15.46
CA SER A 7 -22.16 -8.19 14.98
C SER A 7 -21.96 -9.42 14.09
N GLY A 8 -20.72 -9.90 13.94
CA GLY A 8 -20.36 -11.06 13.13
C GLY A 8 -20.32 -10.81 11.62
N ARG A 9 -20.56 -9.58 11.15
CA ARG A 9 -20.63 -9.26 9.73
C ARG A 9 -19.24 -9.05 9.14
N PRO A 10 -18.96 -9.62 7.95
CA PRO A 10 -17.70 -9.37 7.26
C PRO A 10 -17.58 -7.90 6.82
N ARG A 11 -16.47 -7.28 7.19
CA ARG A 11 -16.10 -5.91 6.81
C ARG A 11 -14.80 -5.92 6.01
N LYS A 12 -14.76 -5.07 4.98
CA LYS A 12 -13.53 -4.81 4.21
C LYS A 12 -12.55 -4.06 5.11
N LEU A 13 -11.29 -4.49 5.13
CA LEU A 13 -10.25 -3.89 5.96
C LEU A 13 -9.59 -2.64 5.34
N GLY A 14 -9.99 -2.25 4.13
CA GLY A 14 -9.31 -1.17 3.40
C GLY A 14 -7.94 -1.54 2.81
N LEU A 15 -7.56 -2.82 2.85
CA LEU A 15 -6.25 -3.33 2.39
C LEU A 15 -6.15 -3.56 0.87
N GLY A 16 -6.96 -2.89 0.05
CA GLY A 16 -6.93 -3.08 -1.41
C GLY A 16 -7.42 -4.44 -1.91
N SER A 17 -8.40 -5.06 -1.24
CA SER A 17 -8.88 -6.41 -1.62
C SER A 17 -9.40 -6.53 -3.05
N SER A 18 -9.98 -5.45 -3.59
CA SER A 18 -10.44 -5.37 -4.98
C SER A 18 -9.27 -5.37 -5.98
N ALA A 19 -8.19 -4.65 -5.63
CA ALA A 19 -6.97 -4.65 -6.42
C ALA A 19 -6.28 -6.02 -6.38
N ALA A 20 -6.20 -6.64 -5.20
CA ALA A 20 -5.65 -7.99 -5.04
C ALA A 20 -6.43 -9.05 -5.84
N GLU A 21 -7.76 -8.94 -5.88
CA GLU A 21 -8.62 -9.80 -6.69
C GLU A 21 -8.33 -9.63 -8.19
N ALA A 22 -8.27 -8.39 -8.68
CA ALA A 22 -7.94 -8.11 -10.08
C ALA A 22 -6.57 -8.69 -10.47
N VAL A 23 -5.53 -8.41 -9.67
CA VAL A 23 -4.17 -8.95 -9.89
C VAL A 23 -4.17 -10.48 -9.86
N GLY A 24 -4.81 -11.09 -8.85
CA GLY A 24 -4.83 -12.54 -8.68
C GLY A 24 -5.52 -13.28 -9.82
N VAL A 25 -6.65 -12.75 -10.31
CA VAL A 25 -7.37 -13.34 -11.46
C VAL A 25 -6.52 -13.29 -12.72
N ILE A 26 -5.84 -12.19 -12.99
CA ILE A 26 -5.01 -12.03 -14.19
C ILE A 26 -3.76 -12.91 -14.10
N ALA A 27 -3.07 -12.91 -12.95
CA ALA A 27 -1.93 -13.78 -12.70
C ALA A 27 -2.30 -15.26 -12.91
N LEU A 28 -3.42 -15.70 -12.33
CA LEU A 28 -3.92 -17.07 -12.51
C LEU A 28 -4.21 -17.41 -13.98
N ARG A 29 -4.74 -16.46 -14.76
CA ARG A 29 -5.02 -16.69 -16.19
C ARG A 29 -3.74 -16.87 -17.01
N LEU A 30 -2.70 -16.11 -16.69
CA LEU A 30 -1.38 -16.24 -17.33
C LEU A 30 -0.73 -17.58 -16.98
N GLU A 31 -0.73 -17.94 -15.70
CA GLU A 31 -0.21 -19.24 -15.25
C GLU A 31 -0.92 -20.42 -15.94
N ARG A 32 -2.24 -20.35 -16.09
CA ARG A 32 -3.03 -21.37 -16.82
C ARG A 32 -2.76 -21.42 -18.32
N ALA A 33 -2.10 -20.40 -18.87
CA ALA A 33 -1.69 -20.34 -20.26
C ALA A 33 -0.19 -20.64 -20.43
N ASP A 34 0.44 -21.25 -19.42
CA ASP A 34 1.88 -21.55 -19.36
C ASP A 34 2.76 -20.30 -19.53
N MET A 35 2.25 -19.16 -19.07
CA MET A 35 2.98 -17.89 -19.03
C MET A 35 3.20 -17.50 -17.56
N PRO A 36 4.38 -17.78 -16.98
CA PRO A 36 4.66 -17.42 -15.59
C PRO A 36 4.36 -15.94 -15.32
N TRP A 37 3.49 -15.66 -14.36
CA TRP A 37 2.98 -14.30 -14.16
C TRP A 37 4.09 -13.32 -13.75
N ARG A 38 5.13 -13.83 -13.08
CA ARG A 38 6.30 -13.05 -12.63
C ARG A 38 7.08 -12.50 -13.82
N ASP A 39 7.21 -13.27 -14.89
CA ASP A 39 7.87 -12.86 -16.14
C ASP A 39 7.00 -11.89 -16.94
N ARG A 40 5.69 -11.86 -16.64
CA ARG A 40 4.67 -11.04 -17.29
C ARG A 40 4.08 -10.00 -16.34
N ARG A 41 4.84 -9.58 -15.33
CA ARG A 41 4.36 -8.69 -14.26
C ARG A 41 3.81 -7.37 -14.78
N GLU A 42 4.47 -6.79 -15.79
CA GLU A 42 4.01 -5.56 -16.44
C GLU A 42 2.64 -5.75 -17.12
N ASP A 43 2.41 -6.91 -17.74
CA ASP A 43 1.10 -7.24 -18.33
C ASP A 43 0.04 -7.46 -17.24
N VAL A 44 0.40 -8.12 -16.13
CA VAL A 44 -0.49 -8.27 -14.96
C VAL A 44 -0.93 -6.89 -14.46
N ILE A 45 0.02 -5.98 -14.26
CA ILE A 45 -0.27 -4.62 -13.78
C ILE A 45 -1.14 -3.87 -14.78
N ARG A 46 -0.80 -3.88 -16.07
CA ARG A 46 -1.57 -3.20 -17.11
C ARG A 46 -3.03 -3.68 -17.12
N TYR A 47 -3.24 -4.99 -17.26
CA TYR A 47 -4.59 -5.55 -17.32
C TYR A 47 -5.36 -5.34 -16.01
N ALA A 48 -4.68 -5.41 -14.86
CA ALA A 48 -5.32 -5.21 -13.56
C ALA A 48 -5.74 -3.75 -13.37
N LEU A 49 -4.92 -2.79 -13.81
CA LEU A 49 -5.26 -1.38 -13.80
C LEU A 49 -6.46 -1.08 -14.69
N GLU A 50 -6.52 -1.66 -15.90
CA GLU A 50 -7.64 -1.51 -16.82
C GLU A 50 -8.93 -2.10 -16.23
N ALA A 51 -8.88 -3.34 -15.76
CA ALA A 51 -10.02 -4.02 -15.14
C ALA A 51 -10.51 -3.28 -13.89
N HIS A 52 -9.61 -2.93 -12.97
CA HIS A 52 -9.95 -2.24 -11.73
C HIS A 52 -10.56 -0.85 -12.00
N ARG A 53 -10.01 -0.10 -12.96
CA ARG A 53 -10.52 1.22 -13.34
C ARG A 53 -11.92 1.16 -13.94
N SER A 54 -12.21 0.13 -14.74
CA SER A 54 -13.55 -0.07 -15.32
C SER A 54 -14.63 -0.26 -14.25
N VAL A 55 -14.29 -0.97 -13.16
CA VAL A 55 -15.21 -1.24 -12.04
C VAL A 55 -15.34 -0.03 -11.11
N GLN A 56 -14.27 0.73 -10.90
CA GLN A 56 -14.30 1.93 -10.03
C GLN A 56 -14.88 3.18 -10.70
N GLY A 57 -15.39 3.08 -11.93
CA GLY A 57 -15.92 4.24 -12.66
C GLY A 57 -14.86 5.32 -12.92
N GLY A 58 -13.60 4.91 -13.09
CA GLY A 58 -12.48 5.82 -13.35
C GLY A 58 -11.83 6.46 -12.11
N LEU A 59 -12.37 6.23 -10.91
CA LEU A 59 -11.77 6.67 -9.64
C LEU A 59 -10.61 5.75 -9.22
N GLY A 60 -9.70 6.26 -8.37
CA GLY A 60 -8.57 5.50 -7.81
C GLY A 60 -7.22 5.83 -8.45
N SER A 61 -6.15 5.75 -7.65
CA SER A 61 -4.78 6.03 -8.10
C SER A 61 -4.15 4.87 -8.87
N GLY A 62 -4.59 3.63 -8.62
CA GLY A 62 -3.95 2.40 -9.10
C GLY A 62 -2.76 1.95 -8.25
N ALA A 63 -2.43 2.67 -7.17
CA ALA A 63 -1.27 2.33 -6.33
C ALA A 63 -1.43 0.99 -5.60
N ASP A 64 -2.65 0.65 -5.19
CA ASP A 64 -3.00 -0.63 -4.59
C ASP A 64 -2.82 -1.79 -5.57
N VAL A 65 -3.20 -1.61 -6.84
CA VAL A 65 -2.97 -2.60 -7.92
C VAL A 65 -1.49 -2.84 -8.14
N VAL A 66 -0.71 -1.76 -8.28
CA VAL A 66 0.76 -1.87 -8.46
C VAL A 66 1.39 -2.57 -7.25
N ALA A 67 1.04 -2.16 -6.02
CA ALA A 67 1.57 -2.77 -4.81
C ALA A 67 1.23 -4.28 -4.72
N CYS A 68 0.01 -4.69 -5.07
CA CYS A 68 -0.39 -6.10 -5.07
C CYS A 68 0.42 -6.95 -6.06
N ALA A 69 0.78 -6.39 -7.22
CA ALA A 69 1.54 -7.11 -8.24
C ALA A 69 3.06 -7.12 -7.99
N MET A 70 3.59 -6.11 -7.29
CA MET A 70 5.03 -5.91 -7.12
C MET A 70 5.64 -6.69 -5.95
N GLU A 71 4.83 -7.16 -5.00
CA GLU A 71 5.26 -7.90 -3.80
C GLU A 71 6.33 -7.17 -2.94
N ARG A 72 6.60 -5.90 -3.25
CA ARG A 72 7.64 -5.06 -2.67
C ARG A 72 7.19 -3.60 -2.63
N PRO A 73 7.82 -2.75 -1.81
CA PRO A 73 7.51 -1.34 -1.77
C PRO A 73 7.75 -0.66 -3.12
N VAL A 74 6.85 0.26 -3.45
CA VAL A 74 6.84 0.98 -4.72
C VAL A 74 6.55 2.46 -4.49
N LEU A 75 7.22 3.30 -5.27
CA LEU A 75 6.79 4.68 -5.47
C LEU A 75 5.80 4.71 -6.62
N VAL A 76 4.62 5.27 -6.40
CA VAL A 76 3.60 5.40 -7.44
C VAL A 76 3.26 6.86 -7.63
N LYS A 77 3.28 7.32 -8.88
CA LYS A 77 2.90 8.67 -9.28
C LYS A 77 1.92 8.61 -10.45
N ARG A 78 1.06 9.62 -10.55
CA ARG A 78 0.15 9.78 -11.68
C ARG A 78 0.51 11.04 -12.44
N VAL A 79 0.87 10.89 -13.71
CA VAL A 79 1.26 11.98 -14.60
C VAL A 79 0.36 11.91 -15.83
N GLU A 80 -0.33 13.00 -16.15
CA GLU A 80 -1.23 13.07 -17.33
C GLU A 80 -2.24 11.90 -17.42
N GLY A 81 -2.75 11.47 -16.27
CA GLY A 81 -3.71 10.38 -16.19
C GLY A 81 -3.13 8.96 -16.33
N LYS A 82 -1.81 8.83 -16.52
CA LYS A 82 -1.10 7.55 -16.56
C LYS A 82 -0.45 7.24 -15.22
N VAL A 83 -0.46 5.97 -14.83
CA VAL A 83 0.21 5.48 -13.63
C VAL A 83 1.65 5.18 -13.98
N HIS A 84 2.58 5.77 -13.26
CA HIS A 84 4.00 5.45 -13.29
C HIS A 84 4.40 4.92 -11.93
N TYR A 85 5.31 3.95 -11.92
CA TYR A 85 5.81 3.41 -10.68
C TYR A 85 7.28 3.04 -10.78
N GLU A 86 7.92 2.96 -9.62
CA GLU A 86 9.29 2.54 -9.44
C GLU A 86 9.34 1.58 -8.25
N ARG A 87 10.04 0.45 -8.42
CA ARG A 87 10.30 -0.47 -7.32
C ARG A 87 11.38 0.13 -6.42
N LEU A 88 11.12 0.18 -5.13
CA LEU A 88 12.13 0.54 -4.15
C LEU A 88 12.99 -0.70 -3.88
N THR A 89 14.15 -0.76 -4.54
CA THR A 89 15.10 -1.89 -4.43
C THR A 89 16.17 -1.67 -3.36
N GLU A 90 16.38 -0.44 -2.95
CA GLU A 90 17.44 -0.05 -2.02
C GLU A 90 16.87 0.35 -0.67
N SER A 91 17.60 0.04 0.39
CA SER A 91 17.32 0.48 1.75
C SER A 91 18.59 0.51 2.59
N THR A 92 18.59 1.32 3.63
CA THR A 92 19.59 1.29 4.72
C THR A 92 19.04 0.46 5.88
N GLU A 93 19.92 -0.01 6.77
CA GLU A 93 19.49 -0.74 7.98
C GLU A 93 18.64 0.19 8.87
N GLU A 94 19.06 1.45 9.02
CA GLU A 94 18.37 2.48 9.80
C GLU A 94 17.02 2.88 9.18
N GLY A 95 16.88 2.78 7.86
CA GLY A 95 15.65 3.08 7.12
C GLY A 95 14.60 1.98 7.17
N ARG A 96 14.96 0.76 7.61
CA ARG A 96 14.02 -0.37 7.79
C ARG A 96 13.31 -0.31 9.13
N LEU A 97 12.63 0.80 9.40
CA LEU A 97 11.88 0.97 10.64
C LEU A 97 10.79 -0.12 10.77
N PRO A 98 10.64 -0.77 11.94
CA PRO A 98 9.56 -1.72 12.17
C PRO A 98 8.20 -1.07 11.93
N MET A 99 7.29 -1.81 11.30
CA MET A 99 5.97 -1.30 10.95
C MET A 99 4.87 -2.32 11.25
N ALA A 100 3.69 -1.80 11.59
CA ALA A 100 2.50 -2.62 11.76
C ALA A 100 1.24 -1.87 11.33
N LEU A 101 0.25 -2.61 10.84
CA LEU A 101 -1.08 -2.08 10.55
C LEU A 101 -2.03 -2.41 11.71
N VAL A 102 -2.85 -1.44 12.11
CA VAL A 102 -3.86 -1.61 13.17
C VAL A 102 -5.24 -1.32 12.63
N TRP A 103 -6.16 -2.27 12.80
CA TRP A 103 -7.56 -2.06 12.42
C TRP A 103 -8.23 -1.07 13.38
N THR A 104 -8.81 0.00 12.83
CA THR A 104 -9.43 1.07 13.63
C THR A 104 -10.82 0.72 14.18
N GLY A 105 -11.34 -0.47 13.86
CA GLY A 105 -12.68 -0.91 14.28
C GLY A 105 -13.80 -0.53 13.31
N ARG A 106 -13.53 0.27 12.27
CA ARG A 106 -14.56 0.71 11.31
C ARG A 106 -14.03 0.96 9.92
N THR A 107 -14.90 0.83 8.93
CA THR A 107 -14.60 1.10 7.52
C THR A 107 -14.63 2.59 7.20
N ALA A 108 -13.71 3.07 6.36
CA ALA A 108 -13.75 4.42 5.81
C ALA A 108 -14.89 4.59 4.79
N ASN A 109 -15.42 5.81 4.66
CA ASN A 109 -16.31 6.19 3.56
C ASN A 109 -15.51 6.87 2.44
N THR A 110 -14.60 6.11 1.82
CA THR A 110 -13.65 6.61 0.82
C THR A 110 -14.32 7.39 -0.31
N ARG A 111 -15.50 6.93 -0.78
CA ARG A 111 -16.22 7.58 -1.86
C ARG A 111 -16.68 8.99 -1.47
N ASP A 112 -17.27 9.13 -0.29
CA ASP A 112 -17.68 10.44 0.24
C ASP A 112 -16.48 11.38 0.40
N PHE A 113 -15.37 10.89 0.95
CA PHE A 113 -14.17 11.72 1.15
C PHE A 113 -13.55 12.19 -0.17
N ILE A 114 -13.53 11.35 -1.20
CA ILE A 114 -13.09 11.74 -2.55
C ILE A 114 -14.02 12.84 -3.11
N HIS A 115 -15.33 12.71 -2.94
CA HIS A 115 -16.28 13.73 -3.38
C HIS A 115 -16.05 15.07 -2.68
N ARG A 116 -15.91 15.06 -1.34
CA ARG A 116 -15.62 16.27 -0.55
C ARG A 116 -14.29 16.92 -0.94
N PHE A 117 -13.23 16.12 -1.10
CA PHE A 117 -11.92 16.61 -1.53
C PHE A 117 -11.99 17.28 -2.91
N ASN A 118 -12.67 16.66 -3.88
CA ASN A 118 -12.82 17.24 -5.21
C ASN A 118 -13.62 18.56 -5.17
N ALA A 119 -14.72 18.60 -4.41
CA ALA A 119 -15.54 19.80 -4.24
C ALA A 119 -14.78 20.95 -3.56
N TRP A 120 -13.94 20.64 -2.57
CA TRP A 120 -13.02 21.62 -1.97
C TRP A 120 -12.00 22.11 -2.99
N ARG A 121 -11.36 21.19 -3.72
CA ARG A 121 -10.33 21.52 -4.71
C ARG A 121 -10.84 22.44 -5.83
N GLU A 122 -12.07 22.24 -6.29
CA GLU A 122 -12.72 23.11 -7.29
C GLU A 122 -12.90 24.55 -6.81
N LYS A 123 -13.00 24.75 -5.49
CA LYS A 123 -13.21 26.05 -4.84
C LYS A 123 -11.96 26.56 -4.11
N ALA A 124 -10.83 25.88 -4.28
CA ALA A 124 -9.60 26.16 -3.55
C ALA A 124 -9.11 27.60 -3.78
N THR A 125 -8.80 28.28 -2.67
CA THR A 125 -8.11 29.58 -2.69
C THR A 125 -6.64 29.42 -3.11
N GLU A 126 -5.94 30.53 -3.31
CA GLU A 126 -4.51 30.47 -3.61
C GLU A 126 -3.69 29.86 -2.46
N GLU A 127 -4.06 30.15 -1.22
CA GLU A 127 -3.46 29.53 -0.04
C GLU A 127 -3.74 28.02 0.01
N ASP A 128 -4.96 27.58 -0.31
CA ASP A 128 -5.29 26.15 -0.40
C ASP A 128 -4.44 25.42 -1.45
N ARG A 129 -4.25 26.04 -2.62
CA ARG A 129 -3.39 25.49 -3.68
C ARG A 129 -1.93 25.39 -3.24
N LYS A 130 -1.44 26.39 -2.51
CA LYS A 130 -0.09 26.38 -1.93
C LYS A 130 0.07 25.23 -0.94
N VAL A 131 -0.86 25.06 0.00
CA VAL A 131 -0.85 23.95 0.98
C VAL A 131 -0.89 22.59 0.26
N LEU A 132 -1.72 22.44 -0.76
CA LEU A 132 -1.76 21.22 -1.57
C LEU A 132 -0.43 20.98 -2.30
N GLY A 133 0.17 22.02 -2.88
CA GLY A 133 1.49 21.95 -3.52
C GLY A 133 2.59 21.52 -2.55
N GLU A 134 2.62 22.09 -1.35
CA GLU A 134 3.54 21.70 -0.28
C GLU A 134 3.36 20.23 0.12
N LEU A 135 2.10 19.76 0.26
CA LEU A 135 1.81 18.36 0.55
C LEU A 135 2.35 17.44 -0.54
N LEU A 136 2.18 17.79 -1.82
CA LEU A 136 2.64 16.98 -2.94
C LEU A 136 4.17 16.85 -2.94
N VAL A 137 4.90 17.96 -2.78
CA VAL A 137 6.37 17.96 -2.67
C VAL A 137 6.81 17.11 -1.49
N LEU A 138 6.20 17.32 -0.33
CA LEU A 138 6.55 16.58 0.89
C LEU A 138 6.23 15.08 0.78
N SER A 139 5.13 14.72 0.13
CA SER A 139 4.75 13.31 -0.07
C SER A 139 5.77 12.57 -0.93
N ARG A 140 6.33 13.25 -1.93
CA ARG A 140 7.40 12.73 -2.77
C ARG A 140 8.68 12.55 -1.97
N GLN A 141 9.10 13.59 -1.26
CA GLN A 141 10.29 13.54 -0.41
C GLN A 141 10.17 12.40 0.62
N LEU A 142 9.04 12.29 1.32
CA LEU A 142 8.80 11.24 2.29
C LEU A 142 8.88 9.84 1.66
N GLY A 143 8.33 9.65 0.46
CA GLY A 143 8.42 8.37 -0.26
C GLY A 143 9.86 8.02 -0.65
N GLU A 144 10.60 8.97 -1.21
CA GLU A 144 12.00 8.78 -1.65
C GLU A 144 12.96 8.53 -0.47
N THR A 145 12.66 9.11 0.70
CA THR A 145 13.43 8.97 1.94
C THR A 145 13.04 7.72 2.75
N TRP A 146 11.81 7.18 2.60
CA TRP A 146 11.20 6.25 3.57
C TRP A 146 12.08 5.08 4.04
N PHE A 147 12.83 4.44 3.12
CA PHE A 147 13.67 3.28 3.44
C PHE A 147 15.17 3.59 3.44
N ARG A 148 15.57 4.85 3.27
CA ARG A 148 16.97 5.28 3.18
C ARG A 148 17.36 6.30 4.24
N GLY A 149 16.40 7.08 4.71
CA GLY A 149 16.60 8.13 5.70
C GLY A 149 16.75 7.60 7.10
N LEU A 150 17.28 8.46 7.97
CA LEU A 150 17.35 8.18 9.39
C LEU A 150 15.95 8.28 10.03
N ARG A 151 15.77 7.62 11.16
CA ARG A 151 14.51 7.61 11.93
C ARG A 151 13.96 9.01 12.16
N GLU A 152 14.81 9.92 12.63
CA GLU A 152 14.45 11.30 12.97
C GLU A 152 13.99 12.08 11.75
N GLU A 153 14.62 11.85 10.60
CA GLU A 153 14.24 12.47 9.33
C GLU A 153 12.86 11.98 8.87
N ILE A 154 12.64 10.66 8.87
CA ILE A 154 11.35 10.07 8.50
C ILE A 154 10.24 10.60 9.41
N PHE A 155 10.47 10.65 10.72
CA PHE A 155 9.49 11.14 11.69
C PHE A 155 9.19 12.63 11.54
N LEU A 156 10.20 13.46 11.24
CA LEU A 156 9.99 14.88 10.93
C LEU A 156 9.14 15.06 9.67
N LEU A 157 9.42 14.28 8.62
CA LEU A 157 8.65 14.31 7.37
C LEU A 157 7.21 13.81 7.60
N MET A 158 7.01 12.77 8.41
CA MET A 158 5.69 12.28 8.81
C MET A 158 4.89 13.34 9.58
N ASP A 159 5.52 14.10 10.47
CA ASP A 159 4.87 15.16 11.24
C ASP A 159 4.37 16.28 10.34
N ARG A 160 5.24 16.74 9.43
CA ARG A 160 4.88 17.75 8.43
C ARG A 160 3.78 17.23 7.49
N TYR A 161 3.86 15.97 7.07
CA TYR A 161 2.86 15.36 6.17
C TYR A 161 1.50 15.32 6.85
N THR A 162 1.47 14.87 8.11
CA THR A 162 0.26 14.77 8.90
C THR A 162 -0.37 16.15 9.12
N PHE A 163 0.44 17.16 9.44
CA PHE A 163 -0.03 18.54 9.61
C PHE A 163 -0.69 19.09 8.34
N LEU A 164 -0.07 18.92 7.17
CA LEU A 164 -0.64 19.39 5.90
C LEU A 164 -1.90 18.60 5.51
N MET A 165 -1.91 17.28 5.77
CA MET A 165 -3.09 16.45 5.57
C MET A 165 -4.26 16.89 6.45
N ASP A 166 -4.03 17.24 7.71
CA ASP A 166 -5.08 17.76 8.59
C ASP A 166 -5.62 19.10 8.10
N ARG A 167 -4.75 20.03 7.70
CA ARG A 167 -5.19 21.33 7.16
C ARG A 167 -6.12 21.15 5.96
N ILE A 168 -5.76 20.27 5.03
CA ILE A 168 -6.57 19.97 3.84
C ILE A 168 -7.86 19.26 4.23
N ALA A 169 -7.79 18.28 5.13
CA ALA A 169 -8.95 17.53 5.58
C ALA A 169 -9.97 18.44 6.29
N ASP A 170 -9.52 19.32 7.17
CA ASP A 170 -10.37 20.28 7.88
C ASP A 170 -11.00 21.27 6.88
N ALA A 171 -10.22 21.79 5.93
CA ALA A 171 -10.73 22.69 4.88
C ALA A 171 -11.74 22.01 3.93
N ALA A 172 -11.60 20.70 3.72
CA ALA A 172 -12.49 19.89 2.89
C ALA A 172 -13.66 19.24 3.66
N ASP A 173 -13.81 19.50 4.96
CA ASP A 173 -14.77 18.82 5.85
C ASP A 173 -14.65 17.27 5.76
N ILE A 174 -13.43 16.76 5.75
CA ILE A 174 -13.15 15.32 5.72
C ILE A 174 -12.75 14.88 7.13
N PRO A 175 -13.47 13.93 7.76
CA PRO A 175 -13.08 13.37 9.05
C PRO A 175 -11.89 12.41 8.91
N TYR A 176 -10.73 12.92 8.46
CA TYR A 176 -9.54 12.15 8.14
C TYR A 176 -8.96 11.41 9.36
N ARG A 177 -8.87 12.10 10.52
CA ARG A 177 -8.41 11.51 11.78
C ARG A 177 -9.52 11.46 12.84
N LEU A 178 -10.13 10.30 12.95
CA LEU A 178 -11.01 9.93 14.07
C LEU A 178 -10.29 9.91 15.43
N PRO A 179 -11.03 9.90 16.56
CA PRO A 179 -10.44 9.79 17.90
C PRO A 179 -9.48 8.61 18.08
N ILE A 180 -9.75 7.47 17.42
CA ILE A 180 -8.87 6.30 17.46
C ILE A 180 -7.51 6.55 16.82
N HIS A 181 -7.43 7.28 15.70
CA HIS A 181 -6.15 7.66 15.08
C HIS A 181 -5.33 8.54 16.00
N ARG A 182 -5.96 9.54 16.64
CA ARG A 182 -5.27 10.41 17.61
C ARG A 182 -4.81 9.65 18.84
N LYS A 183 -5.57 8.63 19.28
CA LYS A 183 -5.18 7.75 20.39
C LYS A 183 -3.99 6.87 20.02
N LEU A 184 -3.99 6.27 18.82
CA LEU A 184 -2.89 5.47 18.31
C LEU A 184 -1.62 6.31 18.15
N GLU A 185 -1.74 7.53 17.64
CA GLU A 185 -0.63 8.45 17.50
C GLU A 185 -0.01 8.84 18.85
N ARG A 186 -0.83 9.24 19.83
CA ARG A 186 -0.33 9.53 21.19
C ARG A 186 0.32 8.30 21.83
N TRP A 187 -0.24 7.12 21.58
CA TRP A 187 0.31 5.87 22.10
C TRP A 187 1.66 5.55 21.45
N ALA A 188 1.79 5.68 20.13
CA ALA A 188 3.03 5.44 19.40
C ALA A 188 4.14 6.40 19.86
N ARG A 189 3.81 7.70 19.98
CA ARG A 189 4.76 8.72 20.44
C ARG A 189 5.27 8.47 21.86
N LYS A 190 4.42 7.95 22.75
CA LYS A 190 4.83 7.56 24.11
C LYS A 190 5.99 6.54 24.10
N TYR A 191 6.11 5.74 23.05
CA TYR A 191 7.16 4.75 22.86
C TYR A 191 8.17 5.13 21.77
N GLY A 192 8.25 6.42 21.39
CA GLY A 192 9.25 6.90 20.44
C GLY A 192 9.00 6.49 18.99
N GLY A 193 7.74 6.21 18.62
CA GLY A 193 7.34 5.99 17.23
C GLY A 193 6.19 6.89 16.80
N HIS A 194 5.67 6.63 15.60
CA HIS A 194 4.61 7.42 14.97
C HIS A 194 3.47 6.55 14.46
N SER A 195 2.33 7.19 14.25
CA SER A 195 1.16 6.62 13.60
C SER A 195 0.57 7.58 12.58
N LYS A 196 0.09 7.02 11.46
CA LYS A 196 -0.74 7.75 10.51
C LYS A 196 -1.90 6.89 10.01
N PRO A 197 -3.04 7.49 9.62
CA PRO A 197 -4.05 6.79 8.85
C PRO A 197 -3.46 6.22 7.55
N THR A 198 -4.04 5.13 7.04
CA THR A 198 -3.72 4.60 5.70
C THR A 198 -4.88 4.88 4.75
N GLY A 199 -4.57 5.02 3.45
CA GLY A 199 -5.57 5.34 2.44
C GLY A 199 -6.30 6.65 2.70
N ALA A 200 -7.63 6.61 2.59
CA ALA A 200 -8.48 7.80 2.69
C ALA A 200 -8.64 8.36 4.12
N GLY A 201 -8.18 7.64 5.15
CA GLY A 201 -8.45 7.97 6.55
C GLY A 201 -9.90 7.73 6.95
N GLY A 202 -10.32 8.27 8.10
CA GLY A 202 -11.69 8.16 8.60
C GLY A 202 -12.16 6.73 8.94
N GLY A 203 -11.23 5.79 9.05
CA GLY A 203 -11.48 4.39 9.35
C GLY A 203 -10.32 3.55 8.84
N ASP A 204 -10.64 2.32 8.46
CA ASP A 204 -9.73 1.32 7.91
C ASP A 204 -8.55 1.00 8.84
N MET A 205 -7.33 1.02 8.30
CA MET A 205 -6.11 0.74 9.05
C MET A 205 -5.36 2.03 9.38
N ALA A 206 -4.69 2.03 10.52
CA ALA A 206 -3.60 2.95 10.80
C ALA A 206 -2.26 2.23 10.65
N LEU A 207 -1.25 2.93 10.11
CA LEU A 207 0.14 2.49 10.11
C LEU A 207 0.77 2.94 11.42
N LEU A 208 1.47 2.04 12.09
CA LEU A 208 2.40 2.29 13.17
C LEU A 208 3.82 2.13 12.64
N VAL A 209 4.73 3.01 13.05
CA VAL A 209 6.13 3.03 12.63
C VAL A 209 7.03 3.20 13.86
N GLY A 210 8.04 2.35 13.98
CA GLY A 210 9.01 2.31 15.07
C GLY A 210 8.94 1.04 15.92
N GLU A 211 9.91 0.89 16.83
CA GLU A 211 9.95 -0.18 17.82
C GLU A 211 8.89 0.05 18.91
N LEU A 212 7.72 -0.53 18.69
CA LEU A 212 6.55 -0.31 19.54
C LEU A 212 6.17 -1.61 20.26
N PRO A 213 5.72 -1.55 21.53
CA PRO A 213 5.29 -2.74 22.27
C PRO A 213 3.88 -3.15 21.82
N LEU A 214 3.79 -3.74 20.62
CA LEU A 214 2.54 -4.10 19.94
C LEU A 214 1.66 -5.04 20.78
N GLU A 215 2.26 -5.89 21.61
CA GLU A 215 1.57 -6.78 22.54
C GLU A 215 0.72 -6.04 23.58
N ARG A 216 1.01 -4.75 23.83
CA ARG A 216 0.23 -3.88 24.71
C ARG A 216 -0.99 -3.26 24.03
N LEU A 217 -1.12 -3.38 22.71
CA LEU A 217 -2.30 -2.93 21.98
C LEU A 217 -3.39 -4.01 22.04
N LYS A 218 -4.53 -3.66 22.63
CA LYS A 218 -5.73 -4.51 22.63
C LYS A 218 -6.56 -4.34 21.36
N LEU A 219 -5.90 -4.26 20.21
CA LEU A 219 -6.52 -4.08 18.90
C LEU A 219 -5.95 -5.13 17.93
N PRO A 220 -6.66 -5.48 16.85
CA PRO A 220 -6.09 -6.33 15.80
C PRO A 220 -4.90 -5.62 15.15
N VAL A 221 -3.72 -6.24 15.25
CA VAL A 221 -2.45 -5.75 14.70
C VAL A 221 -1.94 -6.75 13.66
N ILE A 222 -1.41 -6.23 12.56
CA ILE A 222 -0.73 -6.99 11.50
C ILE A 222 0.70 -6.43 11.39
N PRO A 223 1.71 -7.11 11.97
CA PRO A 223 3.11 -6.75 11.76
C PRO A 223 3.48 -6.85 10.28
N LEU A 224 4.32 -5.93 9.80
CA LEU A 224 4.84 -5.95 8.44
C LEU A 224 6.27 -6.49 8.44
N ASP A 225 6.55 -7.46 7.57
CA ASP A 225 7.88 -8.03 7.38
C ASP A 225 8.71 -7.13 6.45
N VAL A 226 9.26 -6.06 7.03
CA VAL A 226 10.04 -5.05 6.30
C VAL A 226 11.34 -5.64 5.74
N GLU A 227 11.93 -6.62 6.45
CA GLU A 227 13.16 -7.29 5.99
C GLU A 227 12.90 -8.14 4.75
N ALA A 228 11.79 -8.88 4.70
CA ALA A 228 11.43 -9.69 3.53
C ALA A 228 11.30 -8.86 2.24
N TRP A 229 10.93 -7.57 2.34
CA TRP A 229 10.81 -6.69 1.18
C TRP A 229 12.13 -6.37 0.48
N PHE A 230 13.25 -6.47 1.20
CA PHE A 230 14.59 -6.18 0.68
C PHE A 230 15.48 -7.42 0.60
N ALA A 231 15.01 -8.58 1.07
CA ALA A 231 15.68 -9.85 0.88
C ALA A 231 15.91 -10.13 -0.62
N PRO A 232 17.02 -10.80 -1.00
CA PRO A 232 17.24 -11.24 -2.38
C PRO A 232 16.12 -12.17 -2.83
N GLU A 233 15.72 -12.09 -4.10
CA GLU A 233 14.73 -13.02 -4.66
C GLU A 233 15.28 -14.43 -4.60
N LYS A 234 14.54 -15.35 -3.95
CA LYS A 234 14.85 -16.77 -4.02
C LYS A 234 14.63 -17.19 -5.46
N VAL A 235 15.72 -17.44 -6.19
CA VAL A 235 15.67 -18.07 -7.51
C VAL A 235 15.12 -19.47 -7.27
N ASN A 236 13.83 -19.68 -7.53
CA ASN A 236 13.31 -21.02 -7.70
C ASN A 236 13.88 -21.54 -9.01
N ARG A 237 15.06 -22.17 -8.97
CA ARG A 237 15.44 -23.10 -10.03
C ARG A 237 14.41 -24.20 -9.98
N VAL A 238 13.52 -24.18 -10.96
CA VAL A 238 12.84 -25.41 -11.36
C VAL A 238 13.96 -26.25 -11.94
N ASP A 239 14.48 -27.20 -11.17
CA ASP A 239 15.35 -28.23 -11.71
C ASP A 239 14.51 -28.93 -12.78
N ALA A 240 14.80 -28.61 -14.05
CA ALA A 240 14.35 -29.40 -15.17
C ALA A 240 14.97 -30.77 -14.95
N GLY A 241 14.16 -31.73 -14.51
CA GLY A 241 14.61 -33.10 -14.32
C GLY A 241 15.27 -33.58 -15.62
N ASP A 242 16.53 -34.00 -15.49
CA ASP A 242 17.26 -34.69 -16.54
C ASP A 242 16.50 -35.98 -16.90
N GLY A 243 15.62 -35.88 -17.89
CA GLY A 243 15.07 -37.04 -18.58
C GLY A 243 16.14 -37.56 -19.52
N GLU A 244 16.95 -38.52 -19.06
CA GLU A 244 17.76 -39.35 -19.94
C GLU A 244 16.84 -40.03 -20.98
N PRO A 245 17.15 -39.97 -22.28
CA PRO A 245 16.42 -40.75 -23.27
C PRO A 245 16.81 -42.23 -23.12
N GLN A 246 15.83 -43.06 -22.74
CA GLN A 246 15.96 -44.51 -22.84
C GLN A 246 16.10 -44.89 -24.32
N ALA A 247 17.26 -45.42 -24.67
CA ALA A 247 17.50 -46.03 -25.97
C ALA A 247 16.67 -47.32 -26.10
N GLU A 248 15.72 -47.32 -27.04
CA GLU A 248 15.05 -48.53 -27.51
C GLU A 248 16.09 -49.47 -28.16
N ALA A 249 16.38 -50.58 -27.49
CA ALA A 249 17.02 -51.73 -28.11
C ALA A 249 15.98 -52.50 -28.93
N ALA A 250 15.95 -52.26 -30.24
CA ALA A 250 15.23 -53.09 -31.19
C ALA A 250 15.96 -54.44 -31.36
N VAL A 251 15.33 -55.51 -30.87
CA VAL A 251 15.63 -56.90 -31.22
C VAL A 251 14.79 -57.26 -32.44
N GLY A 252 15.39 -57.81 -33.50
CA GLY A 252 14.58 -58.46 -34.53
C GLY A 252 15.26 -58.87 -35.83
N LYS A 253 15.91 -60.05 -35.79
CA LYS A 253 16.11 -61.05 -36.86
C LYS A 253 17.08 -60.79 -38.00
#